data_AF-A0A1F4HS55-F1
#
_entry.id   AF-A0A1F4HS55-F1
#
_cell.length_a   1.000
_cell.length_b   1.000
_cell.length_c   1.000
_cell.angle_alpha   90.00
_cell.angle_beta   90.00
_cell.angle_gamma   90.00
#
_symmetry.space_group_name_H-M   'P 1'
#
loop_
_entity.id
_entity.type
_entity.pdbx_description
1 polymer ?
#
loop_
_entity_poly.entity_id
_entity_poly.type
_entity_poly.pdbx_seq_one_letter_code
_entity_poly.pdbx_strand_id
1 'polypeptide(L)'
;MANVQVFQRHAHLAGAVRLEFVNGREGKVAKAVLTAISNTRRGSGDTREEESTAIQWTLWGKQAENAAEYLGKGSHVNIVGRLRNNNFEKDGETVYGMAFTAEEIDYLDSRADSEARRTRDAGSDVASHGSG
;
A
#
# COMPACT_ATOMS: atom_id res chain seq x y z
N MET A 1 2.96 -17.98 20.74
CA MET A 1 3.28 -17.41 19.41
C MET A 1 3.49 -15.92 19.58
N ALA A 2 4.61 -15.37 19.09
CA ALA A 2 4.79 -13.92 19.07
C ALA A 2 3.84 -13.33 18.01
N ASN A 3 3.01 -12.37 18.40
CA ASN A 3 2.19 -11.59 17.50
C ASN A 3 2.88 -10.23 17.32
N VAL A 4 3.22 -9.87 16.08
CA VAL A 4 3.80 -8.58 15.75
C VAL A 4 2.79 -7.82 14.91
N GLN A 5 2.19 -6.80 15.50
CA GLN A 5 1.33 -5.85 14.80
C GLN A 5 2.14 -4.67 14.30
N VAL A 6 1.80 -4.21 13.10
CA VAL A 6 2.42 -3.06 12.45
C VAL A 6 1.33 -2.04 12.18
N PHE A 7 1.56 -0.81 12.64
CA PHE A 7 0.68 0.33 12.44
C PHE A 7 1.40 1.34 11.55
N GLN A 8 0.88 1.60 10.36
CA GLN A 8 1.37 2.64 9.48
C GLN A 8 0.30 3.73 9.35
N ARG A 9 0.59 4.91 9.90
CA ARG A 9 -0.36 6.03 9.96
C ARG A 9 0.05 7.15 9.02
N HIS A 10 -0.94 7.94 8.60
CA HIS A 10 -0.76 9.09 7.72
C HIS A 10 0.05 8.77 6.47
N ALA A 11 -0.20 7.59 5.90
CA ALA A 11 0.53 7.10 4.75
C ALA A 11 -0.18 7.47 3.46
N HIS A 12 0.59 7.70 2.40
CA HIS A 12 0.05 7.93 1.06
C HIS A 12 0.48 6.81 0.13
N LEU A 13 -0.42 6.36 -0.73
CA LEU A 13 -0.08 5.33 -1.70
C LEU A 13 0.90 5.86 -2.76
N ALA A 14 1.99 5.13 -2.98
CA ALA A 14 3.01 5.50 -3.95
C ALA A 14 2.51 5.34 -5.42
N GLY A 15 1.47 4.53 -5.63
CA GLY A 15 0.93 4.22 -6.95
C GLY A 15 -0.43 3.54 -6.86
N ALA A 16 -0.92 3.07 -8.01
CA ALA A 16 -2.17 2.33 -8.11
C ALA A 16 -2.11 1.01 -7.33
N VAL A 17 -3.27 0.58 -6.82
CA VAL A 17 -3.44 -0.73 -6.20
C VAL A 17 -3.45 -1.80 -7.27
N ARG A 18 -2.58 -2.81 -7.15
CA ARG A 18 -2.54 -3.94 -8.07
C ARG A 18 -3.43 -5.06 -7.55
N LEU A 19 -4.56 -5.31 -8.22
CA LEU A 19 -5.49 -6.39 -7.91
C LEU A 19 -5.23 -7.59 -8.82
N GLU A 20 -5.13 -8.78 -8.23
CA GLU A 20 -5.09 -10.06 -8.93
C GLU A 20 -5.98 -11.08 -8.22
N PHE A 21 -6.46 -12.09 -8.97
CA PHE A 21 -7.17 -13.23 -8.39
C PHE A 21 -6.25 -14.44 -8.41
N VAL A 22 -5.96 -15.00 -7.23
CA VAL A 22 -5.11 -16.19 -7.09
C VAL A 22 -5.95 -17.40 -6.73
N ASN A 23 -5.48 -18.59 -7.10
CA ASN A 23 -6.15 -19.84 -6.74
C ASN A 23 -5.89 -20.15 -5.26
N GLY A 24 -6.92 -19.98 -4.44
CA GLY A 24 -6.95 -20.45 -3.06
C GLY A 24 -7.46 -21.90 -2.96
N ARG A 25 -7.51 -22.42 -1.73
CA ARG A 25 -7.97 -23.80 -1.47
C ARG A 25 -9.44 -24.03 -1.83
N GLU A 26 -10.28 -23.01 -1.68
CA GLU A 26 -11.73 -23.07 -1.88
C GLU A 26 -12.20 -22.32 -3.14
N GLY A 27 -11.26 -21.86 -3.98
CA GLY A 27 -11.56 -21.10 -5.20
C GLY A 27 -10.68 -19.88 -5.37
N LYS A 28 -11.05 -19.01 -6.33
CA LYS A 28 -10.32 -17.77 -6.58
C LYS A 28 -10.48 -16.80 -5.41
N VAL A 29 -9.37 -16.23 -4.95
CA VAL A 29 -9.32 -15.24 -3.87
C VAL A 29 -8.68 -13.97 -4.40
N ALA A 30 -9.32 -12.82 -4.16
CA ALA A 30 -8.76 -11.51 -4.46
C ALA A 30 -7.52 -11.24 -3.61
N LYS A 31 -6.45 -10.76 -4.25
CA LYS A 31 -5.21 -10.32 -3.63
C LYS A 31 -4.86 -8.95 -4.19
N ALA A 32 -4.65 -7.99 -3.31
CA ALA A 32 -4.19 -6.67 -3.69
C ALA A 32 -2.80 -6.38 -3.11
N VAL A 33 -1.98 -5.70 -3.89
CA VAL A 33 -0.67 -5.19 -3.46
C VAL A 33 -0.64 -3.68 -3.65
N LEU A 34 -0.23 -2.97 -2.59
CA LEU A 34 -0.03 -1.53 -2.60
C LEU A 34 1.23 -1.17 -1.82
N THR A 35 1.84 -0.03 -2.15
CA THR A 35 2.98 0.52 -1.41
C THR A 35 2.52 1.81 -0.75
N ALA A 36 2.63 1.87 0.58
CA ALA A 36 2.26 3.02 1.38
C ALA A 36 3.51 3.68 1.96
N ILE A 37 3.61 5.00 1.83
CA ILE A 37 4.74 5.80 2.31
C ILE A 37 4.26 6.72 3.42
N SER A 38 4.90 6.63 4.58
CA SER A 38 4.66 7.50 5.73
C SER A 38 5.96 8.20 6.12
N ASN A 39 5.87 9.49 6.44
CA ASN A 39 7.03 10.29 6.82
C ASN A 39 6.98 10.57 8.32
N THR A 40 8.05 10.25 9.02
CA THR A 40 8.22 10.59 10.43
C THR A 40 9.26 11.70 10.54
N ARG A 41 8.91 12.75 11.29
CA ARG A 41 9.84 13.86 11.57
C ARG A 41 10.46 13.64 12.93
N ARG A 42 11.80 13.72 13.01
CA ARG A 42 12.56 13.64 14.26
C ARG A 42 13.43 14.89 14.39
N GLY A 43 13.72 15.30 15.64
CA GLY A 43 14.51 16.50 15.94
C GLY A 43 13.72 17.81 15.96
N SER A 44 14.42 18.92 16.24
CA SER A 44 13.85 20.28 16.35
C SER A 44 14.86 21.34 15.92
N GLY A 45 14.41 22.45 15.32
CA GLY A 45 15.30 23.50 14.84
C GLY A 45 16.18 23.01 13.69
N ASP A 46 17.48 23.29 13.76
CA ASP A 46 18.46 22.95 12.71
C ASP A 46 18.77 21.44 12.61
N THR A 47 18.30 20.62 13.55
CA THR A 47 18.49 19.15 13.56
C THR A 47 17.27 18.38 13.06
N ARG A 48 16.34 19.06 12.37
CA ARG A 48 15.11 18.44 11.88
C ARG A 48 15.41 17.51 10.70
N GLU A 49 15.17 16.22 10.90
CA GLU A 49 15.30 15.19 9.88
C GLU A 49 13.93 14.59 9.54
N GLU A 50 13.70 14.32 8.26
CA GLU A 50 12.50 13.65 7.76
C GLU A 50 12.88 12.25 7.26
N GLU A 51 12.33 11.22 7.91
CA GLU A 51 12.54 9.83 7.57
C GLU A 51 11.30 9.28 6.86
N SER A 52 11.48 8.82 5.62
CA SER A 52 10.41 8.19 4.82
C SER A 52 10.46 6.67 4.95
N THR A 53 9.35 6.05 5.34
CA THR A 53 9.20 4.59 5.39
C THR A 53 8.20 4.13 4.33
N ALA A 54 8.67 3.34 3.37
CA ALA A 54 7.85 2.71 2.35
C ALA A 54 7.62 1.24 2.71
N ILE A 55 6.36 0.83 2.82
CA ILE A 55 5.98 -0.57 3.12
C ILE A 55 5.07 -1.07 2.00
N GLN A 56 5.41 -2.23 1.44
CA GLN A 56 4.53 -2.95 0.53
C GLN A 56 3.59 -3.85 1.31
N TRP A 57 2.29 -3.57 1.23
CA TRP A 57 1.24 -4.32 1.90
C TRP A 57 0.55 -5.28 0.95
N THR A 58 0.24 -6.47 1.47
CA THR A 58 -0.68 -7.42 0.82
C THR A 58 -2.03 -7.40 1.53
N LEU A 59 -3.10 -7.28 0.77
CA LEU A 59 -4.49 -7.36 1.23
C LEU A 59 -5.18 -8.55 0.56
N TRP A 60 -6.20 -9.09 1.22
CA TRP A 60 -6.89 -10.30 0.77
C TRP A 60 -8.41 -10.14 0.78
N GLY A 61 -9.09 -10.91 -0.07
CA GLY A 61 -10.55 -11.02 -0.10
C GLY A 61 -11.22 -9.67 -0.32
N LYS A 62 -12.28 -9.40 0.46
CA LYS A 62 -13.08 -8.19 0.27
C LYS A 62 -12.28 -6.90 0.46
N GLN A 63 -11.29 -6.91 1.35
CA GLN A 63 -10.43 -5.75 1.58
C GLN A 63 -9.54 -5.45 0.38
N ALA A 64 -9.08 -6.48 -0.34
CA ALA A 64 -8.34 -6.32 -1.59
C ALA A 64 -9.19 -5.68 -2.68
N GLU A 65 -10.42 -6.16 -2.86
CA GLU A 65 -11.38 -5.60 -3.83
C GLU A 65 -11.70 -4.13 -3.53
N ASN A 66 -12.03 -3.83 -2.27
CA ASN A 66 -12.36 -2.47 -1.87
C ASN A 66 -11.16 -1.52 -2.04
N ALA A 67 -9.94 -1.97 -1.69
CA ALA A 67 -8.75 -1.17 -1.90
C ALA A 67 -8.52 -0.86 -3.38
N ALA A 68 -8.73 -1.82 -4.26
CA ALA A 68 -8.60 -1.62 -5.70
C ALA A 68 -9.68 -0.69 -6.28
N GLU A 69 -10.89 -0.73 -5.74
CA GLU A 69 -12.01 0.10 -6.19
C GLU A 69 -11.85 1.57 -5.76
N TYR A 70 -11.38 1.81 -4.53
CA TYR A 70 -11.44 3.12 -3.90
C TYR A 70 -10.09 3.83 -3.73
N LEU A 71 -8.97 3.09 -3.79
CA LEU A 71 -7.65 3.66 -3.60
C LEU A 71 -6.86 3.75 -4.91
N GLY A 72 -6.09 4.83 -5.03
CA GLY A 72 -5.16 5.05 -6.14
C GLY A 72 -3.91 5.77 -5.65
N LYS A 73 -3.08 6.21 -6.59
CA LYS A 73 -1.88 6.98 -6.27
C LYS A 73 -2.23 8.21 -5.43
N GLY A 74 -1.52 8.40 -4.33
CA GLY A 74 -1.71 9.51 -3.41
C GLY A 74 -2.92 9.40 -2.48
N SER A 75 -3.67 8.28 -2.49
CA SER A 75 -4.70 8.04 -1.48
C SER A 75 -4.10 8.04 -0.07
N HIS A 76 -4.75 8.73 0.86
CA HIS A 76 -4.33 8.89 2.24
C HIS A 76 -5.00 7.81 3.12
N VAL A 77 -4.18 7.02 3.81
CA VAL A 77 -4.63 5.83 4.55
C VAL A 77 -3.94 5.67 5.90
N ASN A 78 -4.63 4.99 6.82
CA ASN A 78 -3.99 4.26 7.92
C ASN A 78 -4.07 2.77 7.63
N ILE A 79 -3.01 2.02 7.93
CA ILE A 79 -2.97 0.57 7.76
C ILE A 79 -2.58 -0.08 9.08
N VAL A 80 -3.37 -1.06 9.51
CA VAL A 80 -3.02 -1.97 10.60
C VAL A 80 -2.88 -3.37 10.01
N GLY A 81 -1.84 -4.08 10.42
CA GLY A 81 -1.69 -5.45 10.01
C GLY A 81 -0.62 -6.18 10.77
N ARG A 82 -0.15 -7.25 10.15
CA ARG A 82 0.83 -8.16 10.75
C ARG A 82 2.09 -8.27 9.92
N LEU A 83 3.19 -8.44 10.62
CA LEU A 83 4.48 -8.82 10.06
C LEU A 83 4.68 -10.32 10.17
N ARG A 84 5.21 -10.95 9.11
CA ARG A 84 5.70 -12.31 9.13
C ARG A 84 7.05 -12.40 8.42
N ASN A 85 7.94 -13.25 8.91
CA ASN A 85 9.12 -13.63 8.14
C ASN A 85 8.67 -14.45 6.93
N ASN A 86 9.30 -14.22 5.77
CA ASN A 86 9.09 -15.00 4.55
C ASN A 86 10.44 -15.42 3.94
N ASN A 87 11.36 -15.86 4.79
CA ASN A 87 12.68 -16.31 4.35
C ASN A 87 12.56 -17.52 3.42
N PHE A 88 13.41 -17.57 2.39
CA PHE A 88 13.45 -18.69 1.46
C PHE A 88 14.88 -18.94 0.97
N GLU A 89 15.17 -20.17 0.57
CA GLU A 89 16.45 -20.53 -0.02
C GLU A 89 16.45 -20.20 -1.52
N LYS A 90 17.50 -19.53 -1.99
CA LYS A 90 17.74 -19.29 -3.40
C LYS A 90 19.22 -19.46 -3.69
N ASP A 91 19.53 -20.31 -4.67
CA ASP A 91 20.91 -20.57 -5.12
C ASP A 91 21.88 -21.01 -3.99
N GLY A 92 21.35 -21.66 -2.95
CA GLY A 92 22.11 -22.13 -1.78
C GLY A 92 22.29 -21.09 -0.67
N GLU A 93 21.68 -19.91 -0.81
CA GLU A 93 21.69 -18.84 0.20
C GLU A 93 20.29 -18.57 0.75
N THR A 94 20.20 -18.37 2.08
CA THR A 94 18.97 -17.93 2.74
C THR A 94 18.71 -16.46 2.43
N VAL A 95 17.65 -16.17 1.67
CA VAL A 95 17.13 -14.82 1.47
C VAL A 95 16.19 -14.50 2.63
N TYR A 96 16.56 -13.50 3.44
CA TYR A 96 15.74 -13.02 4.54
C TYR A 96 14.72 -12.00 4.05
N GLY A 97 13.46 -12.19 4.41
CA GLY A 97 12.37 -11.35 3.97
C GLY A 97 11.37 -11.05 5.07
N MET A 98 10.72 -9.91 4.92
CA MET A 98 9.56 -9.52 5.71
C MET A 98 8.34 -9.36 4.82
N ALA A 99 7.24 -10.03 5.19
CA ALA A 99 5.94 -9.91 4.54
C ALA A 99 4.96 -9.17 5.45
N PHE A 100 4.35 -8.12 4.92
CA PHE A 100 3.36 -7.30 5.61
C PHE A 100 1.97 -7.60 5.03
N THR A 101 1.07 -8.10 5.88
CA THR A 101 -0.33 -8.35 5.51
C THR A 101 -1.22 -7.36 6.23
N ALA A 102 -2.00 -6.57 5.51
CA ALA A 102 -2.96 -5.67 6.11
C ALA A 102 -4.16 -6.45 6.63
N GLU A 103 -4.60 -6.11 7.83
CA GLU A 103 -5.78 -6.66 8.49
C GLU A 103 -6.90 -5.63 8.53
N GLU A 104 -6.56 -4.34 8.59
CA GLU A 104 -7.48 -3.21 8.57
C GLU A 104 -6.85 -2.05 7.79
N ILE A 105 -7.68 -1.29 7.08
CA ILE A 105 -7.26 -0.10 6.35
C ILE A 105 -8.34 0.98 6.43
N ASP A 106 -7.96 2.14 6.96
CA ASP A 106 -8.81 3.33 7.00
C ASP A 106 -8.51 4.22 5.82
N TYR A 107 -9.55 4.71 5.15
CA TYR A 107 -9.42 5.67 4.06
C TYR A 107 -9.68 7.06 4.64
N LEU A 108 -8.67 7.91 4.60
CA LEU A 108 -8.70 9.21 5.28
C LEU A 108 -9.09 10.37 4.37
N ASP A 109 -9.26 10.10 3.08
CA ASP A 109 -9.68 11.09 2.11
C ASP A 109 -11.18 11.35 2.17
N SER A 110 -11.58 12.61 1.99
CA SER A 110 -12.98 12.89 1.74
C SER A 110 -13.40 12.36 0.36
N ARG A 111 -14.72 12.22 0.15
CA ARG A 111 -15.25 11.90 -1.17
C ARG A 111 -14.81 12.91 -2.23
N ALA A 112 -14.81 14.20 -1.87
CA ALA A 112 -14.38 15.27 -2.76
C ALA A 112 -12.89 15.15 -3.14
N ASP A 113 -12.02 14.83 -2.18
CA ASP A 113 -10.58 14.62 -2.44
C ASP A 113 -10.35 13.43 -3.37
N SER A 114 -11.15 12.37 -3.19
CA SER A 114 -11.10 11.15 -3.98
C SER A 114 -11.57 11.37 -5.42
N GLU A 115 -12.66 12.13 -5.61
CA GLU A 115 -13.14 12.53 -6.93
C GLU A 115 -12.16 13.46 -7.65
N ALA A 116 -11.67 14.50 -6.97
CA ALA A 116 -10.70 15.43 -7.54
C ALA A 116 -9.40 14.75 -7.97
N ARG A 117 -8.96 13.68 -7.28
CA ARG A 117 -7.82 12.86 -7.74
C ARG A 117 -8.15 12.05 -8.97
N ARG A 118 -9.30 11.37 -9.03
CA ARG A 118 -9.71 10.60 -10.21
C ARG A 118 -9.80 11.46 -11.47
N THR A 119 -10.31 12.68 -11.33
CA THR A 119 -10.36 13.64 -12.45
C THR A 119 -8.96 14.09 -12.90
N ARG A 120 -8.02 14.28 -11.96
CA ARG A 120 -6.63 14.65 -12.29
C ARG A 120 -5.88 13.54 -13.01
N ASP A 121 -5.98 12.30 -12.56
CA ASP A 121 -5.33 11.14 -13.20
C ASP A 121 -5.85 10.92 -14.63
N ALA A 122 -7.18 11.03 -14.83
CA ALA A 122 -7.80 10.93 -16.15
C ALA A 122 -7.34 12.04 -17.12
N GLY A 123 -7.02 13.23 -16.62
CA GLY A 123 -6.50 14.34 -17.43
C GLY A 123 -5.03 14.16 -17.85
N SER A 124 -4.21 13.50 -17.03
CA SER A 124 -2.79 13.24 -17.36
C SER A 124 -2.60 12.16 -18.43
N ASP A 125 -3.49 11.17 -18.51
CA ASP A 125 -3.43 10.12 -19.53
C ASP A 125 -3.82 10.61 -20.94
N VAL A 126 -4.69 11.63 -21.01
CA VAL A 126 -5.10 12.24 -22.29
C VAL A 126 -4.03 13.19 -22.83
N ALA A 127 -3.30 13.90 -21.97
CA ALA A 127 -2.23 14.82 -22.38
C ALA A 127 -0.98 14.10 -22.91
N SER A 128 -0.75 12.83 -22.52
CA SER A 128 0.42 12.04 -22.95
C SER A 128 0.26 11.37 -24.32
N HIS A 129 -0.97 11.26 -24.86
CA HIS A 129 -1.26 10.64 -26.15
C HIS A 129 -1.44 11.63 -27.32
N GLY A 130 -1.33 12.95 -27.07
CA GLY A 130 -1.57 13.99 -28.07
C GLY A 130 -0.34 14.62 -28.72
N SER A 131 0.87 14.08 -28.49
CA SER A 131 2.12 14.62 -29.04
C SER A 131 2.86 13.52 -29.84
N GLY A 132 2.40 13.26 -31.06
CA GLY A 132 3.02 12.35 -32.02
C GLY A 132 2.74 12.80 -33.44
#